data_AF-E8U3V5-F1
#
_entry.id   AF-E8U3V5-F1
#
_cell.length_a   1.000
_cell.length_b   1.000
_cell.length_c   1.000
_cell.angle_alpha   90.00
_cell.angle_beta   90.00
_cell.angle_gamma   90.00
#
_symmetry.space_group_name_H-M   'P 1'
#
loop_
_entity.id
_entity.type
_entity.pdbx_description
1 polymer ?
#
loop_
_entity_poly.entity_id
_entity_poly.type
_entity_poly.pdbx_seq_one_letter_code
_entity_poly.pdbx_strand_id
1 'polypeptide(L)'
;MSSTKTTIEWTDKTWNPTTGCTKVSPGCKFCYAEGITRRFKQAFPSGFDFAIHRERLDQPKKWKRQSKIFVNSMSDVFHEDMPYEFLAEIFDVIIKCPQHIFQILTKRSAKLSELASALPWPDNLWVGVSVESQKQVFRVDDLRRVPARVRFLSCEPLLGPLELDLTGIHWVITGGESGASARPIDPEWVRSIRDQCVEQGVAFFHKQWGGRSPKANGRLLDGRLWSEFPVVEQPV
;
A
#
# COMPACT_ATOMS: atom_id res chain seq x y z
N MET A 1 -10.40 8.38 8.87
CA MET A 1 -10.83 7.40 9.89
C MET A 1 -9.97 6.15 9.79
N SER A 2 -9.35 5.74 10.90
CA SER A 2 -8.74 4.42 11.04
C SER A 2 -9.82 3.35 11.19
N SER A 3 -9.55 2.13 10.76
CA SER A 3 -10.51 1.02 10.88
C SER A 3 -9.88 -0.17 11.59
N THR A 4 -10.60 -0.70 12.58
CA THR A 4 -10.23 -1.95 13.27
C THR A 4 -10.73 -3.21 12.55
N LYS A 5 -11.57 -3.04 11.51
CA LYS A 5 -12.07 -4.08 10.60
C LYS A 5 -12.12 -3.51 9.19
N THR A 6 -11.07 -3.75 8.40
CA THR A 6 -10.99 -3.27 7.01
C THR A 6 -11.55 -4.29 6.02
N THR A 7 -11.95 -3.81 4.84
CA THR A 7 -12.33 -4.67 3.71
C THR A 7 -11.17 -4.97 2.77
N ILE A 8 -9.97 -4.46 3.07
CA ILE A 8 -8.75 -4.70 2.28
C ILE A 8 -8.22 -6.10 2.64
N GLU A 9 -8.13 -6.97 1.63
CA GLU A 9 -7.96 -8.41 1.80
C GLU A 9 -6.63 -8.83 2.43
N TRP A 10 -5.60 -7.98 2.34
CA TRP A 10 -4.24 -8.30 2.76
C TRP A 10 -3.81 -7.68 4.10
N THR A 11 -4.71 -6.96 4.76
CA THR A 11 -4.43 -6.28 6.04
C THR A 11 -5.60 -6.43 7.02
N ASP A 12 -5.31 -6.37 8.32
CA ASP A 12 -6.33 -6.57 9.35
C ASP A 12 -6.96 -5.24 9.80
N LYS A 13 -6.19 -4.15 9.72
CA LYS A 13 -6.57 -2.81 10.19
C LYS A 13 -5.99 -1.72 9.29
N THR A 14 -6.60 -0.54 9.32
CA THR A 14 -5.99 0.68 8.77
C THR A 14 -5.75 1.69 9.88
N TRP A 15 -4.58 2.33 9.83
CA TRP A 15 -4.22 3.42 10.73
C TRP A 15 -3.95 4.67 9.88
N ASN A 16 -4.69 5.75 10.11
CA ASN A 16 -4.68 6.95 9.28
C ASN A 16 -4.34 8.23 10.09
N PRO A 17 -3.07 8.40 10.53
CA PRO A 17 -2.57 9.64 11.12
C PRO A 17 -2.62 10.85 10.16
N THR A 18 -2.70 10.63 8.85
CA THR A 18 -2.99 11.69 7.87
C THR A 18 -4.09 11.27 6.88
N THR A 19 -4.74 12.25 6.25
CA THR A 19 -5.74 12.05 5.18
C THR A 19 -5.54 13.08 4.07
N GLY A 20 -6.08 12.81 2.88
CA GLY A 20 -5.93 13.71 1.74
C GLY A 20 -4.57 13.56 1.07
N CYS A 21 -4.49 13.91 -0.22
CA CYS A 21 -3.30 13.68 -1.03
C CYS A 21 -3.37 14.47 -2.35
N THR A 22 -2.21 14.79 -2.92
CA THR A 22 -2.08 15.27 -4.30
C THR A 22 -1.88 14.09 -5.27
N LYS A 23 -2.58 14.12 -6.41
CA LYS A 23 -2.47 13.08 -7.44
C LYS A 23 -1.15 13.20 -8.20
N VAL A 24 -0.35 12.13 -8.20
CA VAL A 24 1.01 12.12 -8.81
C VAL A 24 1.13 11.23 -10.04
N SER A 25 0.09 10.48 -10.41
CA SER A 25 0.17 9.54 -11.54
C SER A 25 -1.21 9.16 -12.11
N PRO A 26 -1.26 8.49 -13.28
CA PRO A 26 -2.52 8.01 -13.87
C PRO A 26 -3.29 7.03 -12.97
N GLY A 27 -2.61 6.33 -12.05
CA GLY A 27 -3.25 5.47 -11.05
C GLY A 27 -4.14 6.25 -10.07
N CYS A 28 -3.89 7.55 -9.87
CA CYS A 28 -4.66 8.39 -8.96
C CYS A 28 -5.95 8.95 -9.56
N LYS A 29 -6.20 8.77 -10.88
CA LYS A 29 -7.32 9.42 -11.60
C LYS A 29 -8.66 9.21 -10.89
N PHE A 30 -8.98 7.98 -10.51
CA PHE A 30 -10.23 7.60 -9.84
C PHE A 30 -10.00 7.13 -8.39
N CYS A 31 -9.15 7.85 -7.65
CA CYS A 31 -8.80 7.53 -6.27
C CYS A 31 -10.04 7.33 -5.37
N TYR A 32 -10.13 6.15 -4.74
CA TYR A 32 -11.23 5.85 -3.82
C TYR A 32 -11.23 6.76 -2.58
N ALA A 33 -10.04 7.14 -2.08
CA ALA A 33 -9.92 7.97 -0.90
C ALA A 33 -10.52 9.36 -1.14
N GLU A 34 -10.29 9.95 -2.32
CA GLU A 34 -10.92 11.21 -2.74
C GLU A 34 -12.46 11.06 -2.84
N GLY A 35 -12.93 9.95 -3.39
CA GLY A 35 -14.38 9.66 -3.43
C GLY A 35 -15.00 9.59 -2.04
N ILE A 36 -14.30 8.98 -1.07
CA ILE A 36 -14.73 8.90 0.34
C ILE A 36 -14.78 10.29 0.98
N THR A 37 -13.78 11.15 0.78
CA THR A 37 -13.79 12.49 1.38
C THR A 37 -14.93 13.35 0.84
N ARG A 38 -15.25 13.24 -0.46
CA ARG A 38 -16.41 13.90 -1.08
C ARG A 38 -17.74 13.38 -0.54
N ARG A 39 -17.84 12.08 -0.22
CA ARG A 39 -19.06 11.45 0.29
C ARG A 39 -19.33 11.79 1.76
N PHE A 40 -18.28 11.87 2.59
CA PHE A 40 -18.40 12.06 4.04
C PHE A 40 -17.82 13.40 4.49
N LYS A 41 -18.34 14.50 3.94
CA LYS A 41 -17.80 15.86 4.14
C LYS A 41 -17.63 16.26 5.62
N GLN A 42 -18.53 15.82 6.51
CA GLN A 42 -18.43 16.12 7.94
C GLN A 42 -17.23 15.43 8.60
N ALA A 43 -16.84 14.24 8.13
CA ALA A 43 -15.67 13.52 8.63
C ALA A 43 -14.36 13.99 7.98
N PHE A 44 -14.44 14.73 6.87
CA PHE A 44 -13.31 15.25 6.10
C PHE A 44 -13.57 16.73 5.76
N PRO A 45 -13.52 17.63 6.75
CA PRO A 45 -13.83 19.05 6.54
C PRO A 45 -12.90 19.72 5.53
N SER A 46 -11.65 19.27 5.42
CA SER A 46 -10.67 19.71 4.42
C SER A 46 -10.80 19.01 3.06
N GLY A 47 -11.87 18.25 2.83
CA GLY A 47 -12.03 17.48 1.59
C GLY A 47 -10.88 16.51 1.36
N PHE A 48 -10.24 16.59 0.19
CA PHE A 48 -9.09 15.76 -0.17
C PHE A 48 -7.73 16.45 0.00
N ASP A 49 -7.73 17.65 0.57
CA ASP A 49 -6.49 18.36 0.90
C ASP A 49 -5.74 17.61 2.01
N PHE A 50 -4.41 17.64 1.95
CA PHE A 50 -3.58 16.94 2.93
C PHE A 50 -3.82 17.51 4.33
N ALA A 51 -4.10 16.61 5.29
CA ALA A 51 -4.43 16.96 6.65
C ALA A 51 -3.81 15.97 7.64
N ILE A 52 -3.24 16.53 8.71
CA ILE A 52 -2.66 15.79 9.85
C ILE A 52 -3.70 15.60 10.94
N HIS A 53 -3.71 14.41 11.55
CA HIS A 53 -4.62 14.02 12.63
C HIS A 53 -3.81 13.51 13.83
N ARG A 54 -3.22 14.44 14.60
CA ARG A 54 -2.36 14.10 15.75
C ARG A 54 -3.08 13.25 16.80
N GLU A 55 -4.39 13.42 16.96
CA GLU A 55 -5.23 12.64 17.87
C GLU A 55 -5.29 11.14 17.52
N ARG A 56 -4.86 10.77 16.31
CA ARG A 56 -4.84 9.38 15.81
C ARG A 56 -3.47 8.73 15.91
N LEU A 57 -2.42 9.47 16.22
CA LEU A 57 -1.04 8.98 16.24
C LEU A 57 -0.90 7.74 17.14
N ASP A 58 -1.41 7.81 18.37
CA ASP A 58 -1.25 6.73 19.35
C ASP A 58 -2.28 5.60 19.26
N GLN A 59 -3.07 5.54 18.18
CA GLN A 59 -4.08 4.48 18.02
C GLN A 59 -3.49 3.05 18.03
N PRO A 60 -2.38 2.76 17.34
CA PRO A 60 -1.80 1.41 17.35
C PRO A 60 -1.38 0.94 18.74
N LYS A 61 -0.92 1.85 19.61
CA LYS A 61 -0.53 1.54 21.00
C LYS A 61 -1.68 0.95 21.82
N LYS A 62 -2.94 1.18 21.42
CA LYS A 62 -4.13 0.68 22.09
C LYS A 62 -4.58 -0.71 21.58
N TRP A 63 -3.99 -1.22 20.50
CA TRP A 63 -4.39 -2.48 19.88
C TRP A 63 -3.58 -3.64 20.45
N LYS A 64 -4.25 -4.51 21.20
CA LYS A 64 -3.59 -5.65 21.87
C LYS A 64 -3.37 -6.86 20.97
N ARG A 65 -4.27 -7.10 20.01
CA ARG A 65 -4.21 -8.26 19.11
C ARG A 65 -3.20 -8.00 18.01
N GLN A 66 -2.21 -8.90 17.86
CA GLN A 66 -1.30 -8.90 16.72
C GLN A 66 -2.08 -8.77 15.41
N SER A 67 -1.67 -7.82 14.57
CA SER A 67 -2.38 -7.40 13.38
C SER A 67 -1.38 -6.94 12.33
N LYS A 68 -1.71 -7.16 11.06
CA LYS A 68 -1.16 -6.40 9.92
C LYS A 68 -1.92 -5.08 9.82
N ILE A 69 -1.22 -3.97 9.78
CA ILE A 69 -1.78 -2.62 9.83
C ILE A 69 -1.33 -1.85 8.60
N PHE A 70 -2.26 -1.52 7.71
CA PHE A 70 -1.99 -0.62 6.60
C PHE A 70 -1.95 0.83 7.10
N VAL A 71 -0.78 1.45 7.00
CA VAL A 71 -0.55 2.85 7.36
C VAL A 71 -1.00 3.74 6.21
N ASN A 72 -1.86 4.71 6.52
CA ASN A 72 -2.39 5.72 5.62
C ASN A 72 -3.10 5.18 4.38
N SER A 73 -4.18 4.43 4.59
CA SER A 73 -5.10 4.10 3.49
C SER A 73 -5.79 5.33 2.87
N MET A 74 -5.82 6.46 3.56
CA MET A 74 -6.53 7.68 3.13
C MET A 74 -5.60 8.82 2.68
N SER A 75 -4.29 8.57 2.57
CA SER A 75 -3.27 9.55 2.14
C SER A 75 -1.99 8.81 1.70
N ASP A 76 -0.87 9.52 1.62
CA ASP A 76 0.46 8.96 1.38
C ASP A 76 1.39 9.50 2.47
N VAL A 77 2.10 8.65 3.24
CA VAL A 77 2.99 9.12 4.32
C VAL A 77 4.18 9.92 3.80
N PHE A 78 4.53 9.78 2.51
CA PHE A 78 5.61 10.53 1.86
C PHE A 78 5.08 11.71 1.05
N HIS A 79 3.90 12.25 1.42
CA HIS A 79 3.36 13.48 0.84
C HIS A 79 4.35 14.64 0.95
N GLU A 80 4.34 15.56 -0.03
CA GLU A 80 5.25 16.72 -0.04
C GLU A 80 5.04 17.66 1.15
N ASP A 81 3.79 17.82 1.57
CA ASP A 81 3.40 18.62 2.74
C ASP A 81 3.56 17.88 4.09
N MET A 82 4.09 16.65 4.11
CA MET A 82 4.32 15.92 5.36
C MET A 82 5.52 16.54 6.11
N PRO A 83 5.34 17.08 7.33
CA PRO A 83 6.46 17.51 8.16
C PRO A 83 7.31 16.30 8.54
N TYR A 84 8.63 16.44 8.43
CA TYR A 84 9.56 15.36 8.75
C TYR A 84 9.40 14.89 10.20
N GLU A 85 9.17 15.82 11.13
CA GLU A 85 8.99 15.54 12.55
C GLU A 85 7.76 14.64 12.78
N PHE A 86 6.66 14.90 12.07
CA PHE A 86 5.45 14.08 12.20
C PHE A 86 5.62 12.71 11.53
N LEU A 87 6.38 12.62 10.43
CA LEU A 87 6.76 11.34 9.85
C LEU A 87 7.62 10.54 10.82
N ALA A 88 8.60 11.16 11.49
CA ALA A 88 9.43 10.51 12.50
C ALA A 88 8.59 10.01 13.69
N GLU A 89 7.60 10.79 14.14
CA GLU A 89 6.63 10.36 15.17
C GLU A 89 5.84 9.11 14.73
N ILE A 90 5.44 9.00 13.47
CA ILE A 90 4.77 7.80 12.93
C ILE A 90 5.69 6.58 13.01
N PHE A 91 6.97 6.73 12.64
CA PHE A 91 7.96 5.66 12.74
C PHE A 91 8.25 5.27 14.19
N ASP A 92 8.27 6.21 15.12
CA ASP A 92 8.40 5.92 16.56
C ASP A 92 7.24 5.06 17.09
N VAL A 93 6.00 5.31 16.66
CA VAL A 93 4.86 4.45 16.99
C VAL A 93 5.04 3.03 16.44
N ILE A 94 5.53 2.89 15.21
CA ILE A 94 5.80 1.59 14.57
C ILE A 94 6.79 0.78 15.41
N ILE A 95 7.90 1.41 15.82
CA ILE A 95 8.94 0.80 16.66
C ILE A 95 8.37 0.38 18.03
N LYS A 96 7.56 1.25 18.65
CA LYS A 96 6.96 1.00 19.97
C LYS A 96 5.83 -0.04 19.96
N CYS A 97 5.43 -0.53 18.79
CA CYS A 97 4.38 -1.54 18.65
C CYS A 97 4.90 -2.81 17.93
N PRO A 98 5.94 -3.49 18.46
CA PRO A 98 6.59 -4.63 17.80
C PRO A 98 5.67 -5.84 17.62
N GLN A 99 4.57 -5.93 18.36
CA GLN A 99 3.54 -6.95 18.22
C GLN A 99 2.72 -6.83 16.92
N HIS A 100 2.90 -5.77 16.13
CA HIS A 100 2.18 -5.54 14.88
C HIS A 100 3.14 -5.51 13.71
N ILE A 101 2.65 -5.95 12.55
CA ILE A 101 3.30 -5.73 11.27
C ILE A 101 2.67 -4.49 10.64
N PHE A 102 3.44 -3.45 10.40
CA PHE A 102 3.00 -2.25 9.70
C PHE A 102 3.32 -2.37 8.22
N GLN A 103 2.42 -1.90 7.37
CA GLN A 103 2.55 -1.90 5.92
C GLN A 103 2.43 -0.45 5.45
N ILE A 104 3.49 0.11 4.88
CA ILE A 104 3.48 1.41 4.22
C ILE A 104 3.48 1.18 2.71
N LEU A 105 2.59 1.86 1.98
CA LEU A 105 2.53 1.85 0.53
C LEU A 105 2.52 3.29 0.01
N THR A 106 3.37 3.59 -0.99
CA THR A 106 3.47 4.95 -1.55
C THR A 106 3.56 4.96 -3.08
N LYS A 107 3.15 6.09 -3.69
CA LYS A 107 3.42 6.40 -5.10
C LYS A 107 4.58 7.39 -5.27
N ARG A 108 5.15 7.89 -4.17
CA ARG A 108 6.21 8.91 -4.11
C ARG A 108 7.57 8.27 -3.80
N SER A 109 7.97 7.30 -4.62
CA SER A 109 9.17 6.46 -4.42
C SER A 109 10.47 7.25 -4.31
N ALA A 110 10.60 8.36 -5.07
CA ALA A 110 11.78 9.22 -4.98
C ALA A 110 11.95 9.81 -3.57
N LYS A 111 10.86 10.28 -2.94
CA LYS A 111 10.90 10.82 -1.58
C LYS A 111 11.18 9.73 -0.54
N LEU A 112 10.59 8.54 -0.73
CA LEU A 112 10.91 7.36 0.06
C LEU A 112 12.41 7.03 -0.01
N SER A 113 13.00 7.00 -1.22
CA SER A 113 14.42 6.71 -1.41
C SER A 113 15.33 7.81 -0.85
N GLU A 114 14.94 9.08 -0.97
CA GLU A 114 15.68 10.23 -0.41
C GLU A 114 15.79 10.13 1.13
N LEU A 115 14.68 9.79 1.78
CA LEU A 115 14.60 9.68 3.24
C LEU A 115 15.09 8.33 3.78
N ALA A 116 15.50 7.39 2.91
CA ALA A 116 15.90 6.04 3.28
C ALA A 116 17.01 6.00 4.33
N SER A 117 17.99 6.91 4.25
CA SER A 117 19.10 6.96 5.19
C SER A 117 18.77 7.66 6.51
N ALA A 118 17.69 8.43 6.57
CA ALA A 118 17.32 9.25 7.72
C ALA A 118 16.24 8.61 8.60
N LEU A 119 15.43 7.69 8.04
CA LEU A 119 14.37 7.00 8.76
C LEU A 119 14.83 5.63 9.28
N PRO A 120 14.29 5.16 10.43
CA PRO A 120 14.55 3.81 10.90
C PRO A 120 13.71 2.79 10.12
N TRP A 121 14.23 1.56 9.94
CA TRP A 121 13.53 0.49 9.23
C TRP A 121 13.40 -0.75 10.12
N PRO A 122 12.51 -0.73 11.12
CA PRO A 122 12.37 -1.86 12.04
C PRO A 122 11.82 -3.10 11.32
N ASP A 123 12.14 -4.29 11.82
CA ASP A 123 11.75 -5.57 11.21
C ASP A 123 10.23 -5.75 11.05
N ASN A 124 9.46 -5.07 11.89
CA ASN A 124 8.00 -5.09 11.87
C ASN A 124 7.39 -4.08 10.88
N LEU A 125 8.20 -3.44 10.03
CA LEU A 125 7.77 -2.52 8.98
C LEU A 125 8.01 -3.11 7.58
N TRP A 126 6.92 -3.33 6.85
CA TRP A 126 6.91 -3.70 5.44
C TRP A 126 6.67 -2.45 4.60
N VAL A 127 7.47 -2.25 3.56
CA VAL A 127 7.44 -1.05 2.73
C VAL A 127 7.21 -1.42 1.29
N GLY A 128 6.33 -0.69 0.61
CA GLY A 128 6.05 -0.94 -0.78
C GLY A 128 5.79 0.29 -1.60
N VAL A 129 5.87 0.11 -2.91
CA VAL A 129 5.54 1.13 -3.90
C VAL A 129 4.39 0.65 -4.77
N SER A 130 3.53 1.58 -5.23
CA SER A 130 2.57 1.25 -6.26
C SER A 130 3.20 1.32 -7.65
N VAL A 131 2.95 0.32 -8.48
CA VAL A 131 3.42 0.25 -9.88
C VAL A 131 2.23 -0.02 -10.80
N GLU A 132 1.52 1.04 -11.17
CA GLU A 132 0.29 0.92 -11.97
C GLU A 132 0.52 0.66 -13.47
N SER A 133 1.70 0.95 -14.03
CA SER A 133 2.02 0.74 -15.45
C SER A 133 3.52 0.64 -15.70
N GLN A 134 3.94 0.19 -16.89
CA GLN A 134 5.36 0.06 -17.25
C GLN A 134 6.14 1.37 -17.03
N LYS A 135 5.50 2.53 -17.21
CA LYS A 135 6.12 3.85 -16.98
C LYS A 135 6.49 4.12 -15.51
N GLN A 136 5.94 3.35 -14.57
CA GLN A 136 6.18 3.48 -13.13
C GLN A 136 7.07 2.36 -12.57
N VAL A 137 7.61 1.47 -13.42
CA VAL A 137 8.48 0.37 -12.97
C VAL A 137 9.77 0.90 -12.34
N PHE A 138 10.24 2.11 -12.69
CA PHE A 138 11.38 2.76 -12.03
C PHE A 138 11.23 2.88 -10.49
N ARG A 139 9.99 2.86 -9.98
CA ARG A 139 9.73 2.90 -8.53
C ARG A 139 10.25 1.66 -7.81
N VAL A 140 10.38 0.54 -8.52
CA VAL A 140 10.98 -0.70 -8.01
C VAL A 140 12.46 -0.47 -7.69
N ASP A 141 13.19 0.25 -8.56
CA ASP A 141 14.58 0.61 -8.33
C ASP A 141 14.75 1.50 -7.10
N ASP A 142 13.89 2.50 -6.94
CA ASP A 142 13.86 3.36 -5.76
C ASP A 142 13.60 2.55 -4.48
N LEU A 143 12.64 1.60 -4.53
CA LEU A 143 12.31 0.75 -3.38
C LEU A 143 13.48 -0.15 -2.97
N ARG A 144 14.28 -0.66 -3.92
CA ARG A 144 15.45 -1.50 -3.61
C ARG A 144 16.50 -0.77 -2.76
N ARG A 145 16.54 0.56 -2.81
CA ARG A 145 17.47 1.39 -2.00
C ARG A 145 17.03 1.53 -0.54
N VAL A 146 15.80 1.15 -0.23
CA VAL A 146 15.27 1.20 1.13
C VAL A 146 15.68 -0.08 1.87
N PRO A 147 16.32 0.02 3.05
CA PRO A 147 16.75 -1.15 3.82
C PRO A 147 15.61 -1.72 4.68
N ALA A 148 14.42 -1.89 4.08
CA ALA A 148 13.28 -2.52 4.72
C ALA A 148 13.40 -4.05 4.68
N ARG A 149 13.10 -4.71 5.79
CA ARG A 149 13.13 -6.18 5.89
C ARG A 149 12.19 -6.85 4.88
N VAL A 150 11.04 -6.24 4.61
CA VAL A 150 10.12 -6.66 3.55
C VAL A 150 9.84 -5.49 2.63
N ARG A 151 10.13 -5.72 1.35
CA ARG A 151 9.82 -4.84 0.22
C ARG A 151 8.74 -5.46 -0.64
N PHE A 152 7.67 -4.73 -0.94
CA PHE A 152 6.55 -5.24 -1.73
C PHE A 152 6.09 -4.27 -2.82
N LEU A 153 5.44 -4.81 -3.86
CA LEU A 153 4.83 -4.04 -4.94
C LEU A 153 3.32 -4.14 -4.84
N SER A 154 2.64 -3.01 -4.99
CA SER A 154 1.20 -2.99 -5.28
C SER A 154 1.00 -2.55 -6.72
N CYS A 155 0.77 -3.51 -7.60
CA CYS A 155 0.46 -3.27 -9.00
C CYS A 155 -1.04 -2.91 -9.11
N GLU A 156 -1.42 -1.77 -8.49
CA GLU A 156 -2.80 -1.33 -8.32
C GLU A 156 -3.00 0.20 -8.46
N PRO A 157 -4.06 0.63 -9.18
CA PRO A 157 -4.79 -0.18 -10.15
C PRO A 157 -3.85 -0.61 -11.28
N LEU A 158 -3.94 -1.84 -11.76
CA LEU A 158 -3.14 -2.29 -12.91
C LEU A 158 -3.69 -1.66 -14.20
N LEU A 159 -2.88 -0.87 -14.90
CA LEU A 159 -3.26 -0.09 -16.08
C LEU A 159 -2.57 -0.54 -17.38
N GLY A 160 -1.84 -1.66 -17.33
CA GLY A 160 -1.15 -2.24 -18.47
C GLY A 160 -0.25 -3.41 -18.04
N PRO A 161 0.39 -4.09 -19.01
CA PRO A 161 1.37 -5.13 -18.73
C PRO A 161 2.59 -4.54 -18.01
N LEU A 162 3.24 -5.36 -17.19
CA LEU A 162 4.45 -5.02 -16.45
C LEU A 162 5.52 -6.10 -16.66
N GLU A 163 6.71 -5.66 -17.02
CA GLU A 163 7.93 -6.45 -16.94
C GLU A 163 8.69 -6.03 -15.69
N LEU A 164 8.88 -6.95 -14.74
CA LEU A 164 9.38 -6.67 -13.40
C LEU A 164 10.65 -7.48 -13.10
N ASP A 165 11.74 -6.75 -12.81
CA ASP A 165 12.86 -7.30 -12.05
C ASP A 165 12.47 -7.34 -10.56
N LEU A 166 12.25 -8.54 -10.03
CA LEU A 166 11.83 -8.75 -8.64
C LEU A 166 13.01 -9.01 -7.71
N THR A 167 14.25 -8.79 -8.15
CA THR A 167 15.43 -8.91 -7.29
C THR A 167 15.25 -8.04 -6.04
N GLY A 168 15.34 -8.66 -4.86
CA GLY A 168 15.17 -7.98 -3.57
C GLY A 168 13.73 -7.56 -3.22
N ILE A 169 12.73 -7.98 -4.01
CA ILE A 169 11.30 -7.84 -3.75
C ILE A 169 10.76 -9.14 -3.18
N HIS A 170 9.87 -9.06 -2.19
CA HIS A 170 9.43 -10.22 -1.41
C HIS A 170 7.95 -10.54 -1.63
N TRP A 171 7.17 -9.59 -2.13
CA TRP A 171 5.74 -9.75 -2.29
C TRP A 171 5.19 -8.83 -3.38
N VAL A 172 4.32 -9.36 -4.24
CA VAL A 172 3.64 -8.61 -5.30
C VAL A 172 2.14 -8.79 -5.19
N ILE A 173 1.43 -7.67 -5.13
CA ILE A 173 -0.02 -7.59 -5.08
C ILE A 173 -0.52 -7.08 -6.43
N THR A 174 -1.49 -7.76 -7.03
CA THR A 174 -2.18 -7.27 -8.24
C THR A 174 -3.64 -6.97 -7.96
N GLY A 175 -4.19 -5.97 -8.64
CA GLY A 175 -5.61 -5.66 -8.52
C GLY A 175 -6.12 -4.61 -9.50
N GLY A 176 -7.40 -4.75 -9.85
CA GLY A 176 -8.11 -3.81 -10.70
C GLY A 176 -8.62 -2.57 -9.95
N GLU A 177 -8.96 -1.53 -10.72
CA GLU A 177 -9.52 -0.29 -10.20
C GLU A 177 -10.93 -0.49 -9.63
N SER A 178 -11.29 0.26 -8.60
CA SER A 178 -12.62 0.21 -7.99
C SER A 178 -13.36 1.54 -8.11
N GLY A 179 -14.67 1.48 -8.28
CA GLY A 179 -15.56 2.64 -8.32
C GLY A 179 -16.39 2.71 -9.60
N ALA A 180 -17.25 3.72 -9.68
CA ALA A 180 -18.18 3.89 -10.81
C ALA A 180 -17.47 4.06 -12.17
N SER A 181 -16.22 4.53 -12.16
CA SER A 181 -15.39 4.76 -13.34
C SER A 181 -14.18 3.82 -13.39
N ALA A 182 -14.28 2.64 -12.77
CA ALA A 182 -13.22 1.65 -12.77
C ALA A 182 -12.79 1.28 -14.20
N ARG A 183 -11.51 1.46 -14.50
CA ARG A 183 -10.91 1.01 -15.76
C ARG A 183 -10.79 -0.53 -15.78
N PRO A 184 -10.98 -1.17 -16.95
CA PRO A 184 -10.82 -2.61 -17.08
C PRO A 184 -9.36 -3.02 -16.86
N ILE A 185 -9.19 -4.22 -16.33
CA ILE A 185 -7.91 -4.91 -16.17
C ILE A 185 -7.92 -6.14 -17.07
N ASP A 186 -6.81 -6.41 -17.75
CA ASP A 186 -6.66 -7.61 -18.57
C ASP A 186 -6.15 -8.78 -17.69
N PRO A 187 -6.82 -9.94 -17.69
CA PRO A 187 -6.32 -11.15 -17.04
C PRO A 187 -4.90 -11.55 -17.44
N GLU A 188 -4.49 -11.33 -18.69
CA GLU A 188 -3.13 -11.68 -19.15
C GLU A 188 -2.05 -10.88 -18.42
N TRP A 189 -2.31 -9.62 -18.06
CA TRP A 189 -1.35 -8.83 -17.29
C TRP A 189 -1.15 -9.42 -15.88
N VAL A 190 -2.24 -9.91 -15.27
CA VAL A 190 -2.20 -10.55 -13.96
C VAL A 190 -1.49 -11.91 -14.04
N ARG A 191 -1.76 -12.70 -15.09
CA ARG A 191 -1.09 -13.98 -15.35
C ARG A 191 0.41 -13.80 -15.53
N SER A 192 0.83 -12.85 -16.37
CA SER A 192 2.24 -12.54 -16.58
C SER A 192 2.95 -12.17 -15.27
N ILE A 193 2.37 -11.27 -14.46
CA ILE A 193 2.97 -10.88 -13.17
C ILE A 193 3.05 -12.07 -12.21
N ARG A 194 2.01 -12.91 -12.14
CA ARG A 194 2.04 -14.15 -11.34
C ARG A 194 3.20 -15.05 -11.79
N ASP A 195 3.35 -15.28 -13.08
CA ASP A 195 4.35 -16.19 -13.62
C ASP A 195 5.78 -15.66 -13.34
N GLN A 196 6.00 -14.35 -13.48
CA GLN A 196 7.24 -13.68 -13.05
C GLN A 196 7.52 -13.86 -11.54
N CYS A 197 6.49 -13.82 -10.69
CA CYS A 197 6.64 -14.06 -9.26
C CYS A 197 7.00 -15.52 -8.96
N VAL A 198 6.33 -16.47 -9.61
CA VAL A 198 6.60 -17.90 -9.44
C VAL A 198 8.03 -18.25 -9.88
N GLU A 199 8.46 -17.73 -11.04
CA GLU A 199 9.81 -17.94 -11.58
C GLU A 199 10.91 -17.41 -10.63
N GLN A 200 10.67 -16.25 -10.00
CA GLN A 200 11.63 -15.60 -9.11
C GLN A 200 11.46 -15.97 -7.62
N GLY A 201 10.54 -16.87 -7.28
CA GLY A 201 10.29 -17.30 -5.90
C GLY A 201 9.70 -16.21 -4.99
N VAL A 202 8.94 -15.27 -5.56
CA VAL A 202 8.34 -14.13 -4.86
C VAL A 202 6.87 -14.41 -4.53
N ALA A 203 6.43 -14.06 -3.32
CA ALA A 203 5.05 -14.29 -2.91
C ALA A 203 4.07 -13.48 -3.78
N PHE A 204 3.02 -14.14 -4.28
CA PHE A 204 2.01 -13.51 -5.13
C PHE A 204 0.61 -13.43 -4.49
N PHE A 205 0.01 -12.25 -4.55
CA PHE A 205 -1.35 -11.99 -4.05
C PHE A 205 -2.20 -11.33 -5.13
N HIS A 206 -3.25 -12.00 -5.59
CA HIS A 206 -4.27 -11.37 -6.41
C HIS A 206 -5.42 -10.89 -5.53
N LYS A 207 -5.56 -9.56 -5.42
CA LYS A 207 -6.50 -8.96 -4.49
C LYS A 207 -7.93 -8.93 -5.03
N GLN A 208 -8.10 -8.45 -6.26
CA GLN A 208 -9.42 -8.27 -6.89
C GLN A 208 -9.31 -7.94 -8.38
N TRP A 209 -10.36 -8.24 -9.14
CA TRP A 209 -10.51 -7.80 -10.53
C TRP A 209 -11.00 -6.35 -10.68
N GLY A 210 -11.40 -5.69 -9.58
CA GLY A 210 -11.97 -4.35 -9.61
C GLY A 210 -13.44 -4.32 -10.06
N GLY A 211 -13.93 -3.15 -10.44
CA GLY A 211 -15.32 -2.91 -10.84
C GLY A 211 -16.06 -1.91 -9.94
N ARG A 212 -17.39 -1.90 -10.01
CA ARG A 212 -18.23 -0.89 -9.31
C ARG A 212 -17.98 -0.85 -7.79
N SER A 213 -17.66 -1.99 -7.20
CA SER A 213 -17.18 -2.11 -5.82
C SER A 213 -15.90 -2.96 -5.81
N PRO A 214 -15.08 -2.89 -4.75
CA PRO A 214 -13.88 -3.71 -4.62
C PRO A 214 -14.15 -5.22 -4.85
N LYS A 215 -15.30 -5.72 -4.41
CA LYS A 215 -15.64 -7.15 -4.46
C LYS A 215 -16.47 -7.58 -5.68
N ALA A 216 -16.77 -6.67 -6.60
CA ALA A 216 -17.77 -6.90 -7.65
C ALA A 216 -17.48 -8.13 -8.53
N ASN A 217 -16.20 -8.36 -8.85
CA ASN A 217 -15.78 -9.40 -9.78
C ASN A 217 -14.96 -10.52 -9.09
N GLY A 218 -14.92 -10.53 -7.75
CA GLY A 218 -14.15 -11.51 -6.98
C GLY A 218 -12.64 -11.39 -7.17
N ARG A 219 -11.92 -12.47 -6.84
CA ARG A 219 -10.45 -12.53 -6.82
C ARG A 219 -9.86 -13.89 -7.22
N LEU A 220 -10.63 -14.70 -7.95
CA LEU A 220 -10.12 -15.95 -8.51
C LEU A 220 -9.34 -15.64 -9.79
N LEU A 221 -8.10 -16.08 -9.85
CA LEU A 221 -7.29 -16.10 -11.06
C LEU A 221 -7.17 -17.55 -11.50
N ASP A 222 -7.71 -17.86 -12.68
CA ASP A 222 -7.75 -19.22 -13.24
C ASP A 222 -8.37 -20.24 -12.28
N GLY A 223 -9.49 -19.85 -11.63
CA GLY A 223 -10.23 -20.69 -10.69
C GLY A 223 -9.58 -20.86 -9.31
N ARG A 224 -8.42 -20.24 -9.07
CA ARG A 224 -7.66 -20.35 -7.81
C ARG A 224 -7.57 -19.02 -7.07
N LEU A 225 -7.56 -19.10 -5.73
CA LEU A 225 -7.17 -17.99 -4.87
C LEU A 225 -5.66 -17.91 -4.76
N TRP A 226 -5.10 -16.74 -5.07
CA TRP A 226 -3.69 -16.42 -4.88
C TRP A 226 -3.58 -15.42 -3.74
N SER A 227 -3.03 -15.86 -2.61
CA SER A 227 -3.13 -15.13 -1.33
C SER A 227 -1.90 -15.32 -0.45
N GLU A 228 -0.76 -15.44 -1.11
CA GLU A 228 0.51 -15.65 -0.44
C GLU A 228 0.95 -14.37 0.27
N PHE A 229 1.71 -14.56 1.34
CA PHE A 229 2.41 -13.51 2.07
C PHE A 229 3.89 -13.87 2.10
N PRO A 230 4.79 -12.88 2.18
CA PRO A 230 6.22 -13.15 2.29
C PRO A 230 6.49 -13.94 3.57
N VAL A 231 7.33 -14.97 3.47
CA VAL A 231 7.84 -15.70 4.64
C VAL A 231 8.96 -14.86 5.23
N VAL A 232 8.70 -14.26 6.39
CA VAL A 232 9.71 -13.52 7.15
C VAL A 232 10.19 -14.47 8.24
N GLU A 233 11.42 -14.98 8.13
CA GLU A 233 12.04 -15.72 9.23
C GLU A 233 12.03 -14.81 10.47
N GLN A 234 11.57 -15.34 11.62
CA GLN A 234 11.65 -14.59 12.86
C GLN A 234 13.13 -14.44 13.24
N PRO A 235 13.56 -13.28 13.79
CA PRO A 235 14.89 -13.18 14.37
C PRO A 235 15.04 -14.26 15.44
N VAL A 236 16.17 -14.98 15.41
CA VAL A 236 16.58 -15.92 16.45
C VAL A 236 16.87 -15.16 17.74
#